data_AF-A0A485KUA8-F1
#
_entry.id   AF-A0A485KUA8-F1
#
_cell.length_a   1.000
_cell.length_b   1.000
_cell.length_c   1.000
_cell.angle_alpha   90.00
_cell.angle_beta   90.00
_cell.angle_gamma   90.00
#
_symmetry.space_group_name_H-M   'P 1'
#
loop_
_entity.id
_entity.type
_entity.pdbx_description
1 polymer ?
#
loop_
_entity_poly.entity_id
_entity_poly.type
_entity_poly.pdbx_seq_one_letter_code
_entity_poly.pdbx_strand_id
1 'polypeptide(L)'
;MSHDIAASHATWTRISRVFAFIAARVVLVSEVTTFIANKRVLFGTTSPNQISNVYASRLMVSHLMMVHAEPTKTLEQRLAPTTTPTTPYVVYLDAANSSLTKATPQRITVPATYSVTIGFTFPYEWDTFQFVTLDDLIPPTGTTGIYHGSPTVEANFGFYYWDLPSNPIAFLGAIQFVYVYVRKDVWGWFRCCLGLGIGFNIAVNTLVSLVVVVNVWRSSRSVWIPDAYPAIQRRACLRAILLLVDCVVTNWWYTYTFALNQGGFRTNWVSTLFLDEIVRADGLMICLAIVYGAAKLLRVRLKLFVIVAIYVVLLLATVARQSIRWSSRYLRFNALTDLNTVNTHIESSVSLVVSDISGFVASTIDCETNPDNIPFVLLSGVWLLGFVVVNDQAIND
;
A
#
# COMPACT_ATOMS: atom_id res chain seq x y z
N MET A 1 3.54 52.79 33.05
CA MET A 1 2.42 51.83 33.06
C MET A 1 1.54 51.89 31.79
N SER A 2 0.92 53.02 31.41
CA SER A 2 0.14 53.09 30.14
C SER A 2 1.00 52.97 28.87
N HIS A 3 2.21 53.56 28.88
CA HIS A 3 3.17 53.45 27.76
C HIS A 3 3.67 52.02 27.53
N ASP A 4 3.87 51.24 28.60
CA ASP A 4 4.39 49.87 28.52
C ASP A 4 3.36 48.89 27.92
N ILE A 5 2.07 49.11 28.22
CA ILE A 5 0.95 48.32 27.65
C ILE A 5 0.81 48.60 26.14
N ALA A 6 0.99 49.85 25.70
CA ALA A 6 0.91 50.18 24.27
C ALA A 6 2.06 49.56 23.46
N ALA A 7 3.29 49.60 23.99
CA ALA A 7 4.48 49.03 23.35
C ALA A 7 4.39 47.49 23.22
N SER A 8 3.90 46.81 24.27
CA SER A 8 3.69 45.36 24.23
C SER A 8 2.62 44.95 23.20
N HIS A 9 1.51 45.70 23.10
CA HIS A 9 0.45 45.41 22.12
C HIS A 9 0.91 45.59 20.66
N ALA A 10 1.72 46.64 20.40
CA ALA A 10 2.31 46.86 19.07
C ALA A 10 3.27 45.73 18.67
N THR A 11 4.10 45.28 19.60
CA THR A 11 5.04 44.17 19.39
C THR A 11 4.31 42.85 19.11
N TRP A 12 3.29 42.53 19.92
CA TRP A 12 2.45 41.35 19.72
C TRP A 12 1.76 41.34 18.35
N THR A 13 1.25 42.50 17.93
CA THR A 13 0.58 42.64 16.63
C THR A 13 1.54 42.35 15.47
N ARG A 14 2.78 42.82 15.54
CA ARG A 14 3.82 42.55 14.53
C ARG A 14 4.18 41.05 14.48
N ILE A 15 4.48 40.46 15.63
CA ILE A 15 4.81 39.02 15.75
C ILE A 15 3.67 38.16 15.18
N SER A 16 2.43 38.46 15.57
CA SER A 16 1.25 37.76 15.09
C SER A 16 1.08 37.80 13.58
N ARG A 17 1.46 38.90 12.92
CA ARG A 17 1.35 39.03 11.46
C ARG A 17 2.46 38.25 10.74
N VAL A 18 3.67 38.23 11.29
CA VAL A 18 4.76 37.37 10.78
C VAL A 18 4.34 35.90 10.83
N PHE A 19 3.79 35.43 11.96
CA PHE A 19 3.30 34.07 12.06
C PHE A 19 2.13 33.77 11.12
N ALA A 20 1.21 34.73 10.91
CA ALA A 20 0.14 34.57 9.94
C ALA A 20 0.67 34.42 8.50
N PHE A 21 1.72 35.16 8.14
CA PHE A 21 2.38 35.05 6.85
C PHE A 21 3.08 33.69 6.67
N ILE A 22 3.78 33.21 7.71
CA ILE A 22 4.39 31.86 7.72
C ILE A 22 3.30 30.79 7.54
N ALA A 23 2.19 30.90 8.27
CA ALA A 23 1.07 29.98 8.17
C ALA A 23 0.44 29.99 6.76
N ALA A 24 0.28 31.16 6.15
CA ALA A 24 -0.19 31.29 4.77
C ALA A 24 0.76 30.60 3.77
N ARG A 25 2.08 30.69 3.99
CA ARG A 25 3.07 29.99 3.17
C ARG A 25 2.99 28.46 3.34
N VAL A 26 2.79 27.97 4.57
CA VAL A 26 2.57 26.54 4.83
C VAL A 26 1.34 26.04 4.08
N VAL A 27 0.23 26.78 4.15
CA VAL A 27 -0.99 26.49 3.40
C VAL A 27 -0.70 26.46 1.90
N LEU A 28 -0.02 27.46 1.36
CA LEU A 28 0.33 27.53 -0.06
C LEU A 28 1.18 26.34 -0.53
N VAL A 29 2.21 25.96 0.24
CA VAL A 29 3.05 24.80 -0.07
C VAL A 29 2.21 23.53 -0.06
N SER A 30 1.35 23.35 0.94
CA SER A 30 0.46 22.19 1.04
C SER A 30 -0.47 22.08 -0.18
N GLU A 31 -1.01 23.21 -0.64
CA GLU A 31 -1.87 23.29 -1.82
C GLU A 31 -1.13 22.94 -3.12
N VAL A 32 0.07 23.48 -3.31
CA VAL A 32 0.90 23.18 -4.48
C VAL A 32 1.30 21.71 -4.50
N THR A 33 1.72 21.13 -3.36
CA THR A 33 2.06 19.70 -3.30
C THR A 33 0.87 18.82 -3.62
N THR A 34 -0.34 19.22 -3.19
CA THR A 34 -1.57 18.46 -3.44
C THR A 34 -2.03 18.57 -4.88
N PHE A 35 -1.87 19.75 -5.50
CA PHE A 35 -2.10 19.90 -6.93
C PHE A 35 -1.18 18.98 -7.75
N ILE A 36 0.12 18.93 -7.42
CA ILE A 36 1.08 18.05 -8.11
C ILE A 36 0.69 16.57 -7.90
N ALA A 37 0.33 16.20 -6.67
CA ALA A 37 -0.09 14.83 -6.35
C ALA A 37 -1.38 14.43 -7.10
N ASN A 38 -2.41 15.29 -7.08
CA ASN A 38 -3.65 15.05 -7.83
C ASN A 38 -3.40 14.98 -9.35
N LYS A 39 -2.48 15.80 -9.88
CA LYS A 39 -2.09 15.72 -11.29
C LYS A 39 -1.45 14.38 -11.62
N ARG A 40 -0.54 13.89 -10.77
CA ARG A 40 0.08 12.56 -10.94
C ARG A 40 -0.97 11.45 -10.92
N VAL A 41 -1.90 11.51 -9.97
CA VAL A 41 -3.00 10.52 -9.88
C VAL A 41 -3.94 10.60 -11.08
N LEU A 42 -4.24 11.79 -11.60
CA LEU A 42 -5.09 11.97 -12.78
C LEU A 42 -4.52 11.26 -14.01
N PHE A 43 -3.20 11.38 -14.23
CA PHE A 43 -2.52 10.72 -15.34
C PHE A 43 -2.12 9.27 -15.07
N GLY A 44 -2.39 8.77 -13.86
CA GLY A 44 -1.84 7.51 -13.39
C GLY A 44 -0.43 7.71 -12.83
N THR A 45 -0.24 7.35 -11.56
CA THR A 45 1.08 7.37 -10.92
C THR A 45 1.45 5.98 -10.49
N THR A 46 2.74 5.66 -10.62
CA THR A 46 3.30 4.37 -10.22
C THR A 46 4.29 4.55 -9.08
N SER A 47 4.40 3.57 -8.19
CA SER A 47 5.50 3.49 -7.23
C SER A 47 6.76 3.02 -7.95
N PRO A 48 7.95 3.26 -7.37
CA PRO A 48 9.13 2.48 -7.72
C PRO A 48 8.85 0.97 -7.53
N ASN A 49 9.60 0.14 -8.25
CA ASN A 49 9.58 -1.31 -8.09
C ASN A 49 9.95 -1.67 -6.64
N GLN A 50 9.07 -2.41 -5.97
CA GLN A 50 9.32 -2.93 -4.64
C GLN A 50 9.45 -4.44 -4.72
N ILE A 51 10.58 -4.98 -4.28
CA ILE A 51 10.73 -6.42 -4.11
C ILE A 51 9.85 -6.81 -2.93
N SER A 52 8.79 -7.57 -3.21
CA SER A 52 7.98 -8.18 -2.17
C SER A 52 8.38 -9.64 -2.02
N ASN A 53 8.40 -10.10 -0.77
CA ASN A 53 8.56 -11.49 -0.35
C ASN A 53 9.54 -12.29 -1.23
N VAL A 54 10.81 -12.27 -0.87
CA VAL A 54 11.79 -13.19 -1.45
C VAL A 54 11.59 -14.55 -0.80
N TYR A 55 10.99 -15.48 -1.53
CA TYR A 55 10.90 -16.87 -1.12
C TYR A 55 12.21 -17.55 -1.51
N ALA A 56 13.10 -17.72 -0.53
CA ALA A 56 14.36 -18.43 -0.71
C ALA A 56 14.21 -19.88 -0.22
N SER A 57 14.34 -20.85 -1.12
CA SER A 57 14.38 -22.27 -0.76
C SER A 57 15.81 -22.79 -0.81
N ARG A 58 16.44 -22.92 0.37
CA ARG A 58 17.80 -23.46 0.49
C ARG A 58 17.90 -24.93 0.08
N LEU A 59 16.84 -25.70 0.33
CA LEU A 59 16.81 -27.14 0.05
C LEU A 59 16.42 -27.46 -1.39
N MET A 60 15.61 -26.60 -2.03
CA MET A 60 15.21 -26.82 -3.43
C MET A 60 16.42 -26.76 -4.36
N VAL A 61 17.32 -25.77 -4.16
CA VAL A 61 18.54 -25.65 -4.97
C VAL A 61 19.42 -26.88 -4.82
N SER A 62 19.71 -27.30 -3.59
CA SER A 62 20.59 -28.46 -3.34
C SER A 62 19.97 -29.75 -3.84
N HIS A 63 18.66 -29.93 -3.70
CA HIS A 63 17.93 -31.07 -4.23
C HIS A 63 17.98 -31.13 -5.76
N LEU A 64 17.67 -30.03 -6.44
CA LEU A 64 17.69 -29.98 -7.91
C LEU A 64 19.10 -30.17 -8.48
N MET A 65 20.12 -29.61 -7.83
CA MET A 65 21.52 -29.86 -8.21
C MET A 65 21.90 -31.34 -8.07
N MET A 66 21.39 -32.03 -7.05
CA MET A 66 21.58 -33.48 -6.89
C MET A 66 20.89 -34.27 -8.01
N VAL A 67 19.65 -33.91 -8.34
CA VAL A 67 18.88 -34.54 -9.42
C VAL A 67 19.55 -34.33 -10.77
N HIS A 68 20.06 -33.12 -11.02
CA HIS A 68 20.81 -32.80 -12.23
C HIS A 68 22.12 -33.60 -12.35
N ALA A 69 22.81 -33.84 -11.23
CA ALA A 69 24.06 -34.60 -11.20
C ALA A 69 23.86 -36.13 -11.35
N GLU A 70 22.72 -36.68 -10.93
CA GLU A 70 22.41 -38.12 -10.98
C GLU A 70 21.07 -38.41 -11.70
N PRO A 71 20.92 -38.11 -13.00
CA PRO A 71 19.64 -38.21 -13.71
C PRO A 71 19.10 -39.66 -13.85
N THR A 72 19.96 -40.67 -13.70
CA THR A 72 19.66 -42.09 -13.98
C THR A 72 18.97 -42.84 -12.84
N LYS A 73 18.95 -42.31 -11.62
CA LYS A 73 18.09 -42.81 -10.54
C LYS A 73 16.87 -41.90 -10.53
N THR A 74 15.89 -42.24 -11.36
CA THR A 74 14.73 -41.37 -11.62
C THR A 74 14.18 -40.79 -10.33
N LEU A 75 13.92 -39.48 -10.35
CA LEU A 75 13.22 -38.78 -9.27
C LEU A 75 11.97 -39.55 -8.85
N GLU A 76 11.29 -40.13 -9.85
CA GLU A 76 10.20 -41.08 -9.71
C GLU A 76 10.60 -42.32 -8.91
N GLN A 77 11.70 -43.02 -9.14
CA GLN A 77 12.05 -44.15 -8.27
C GLN A 77 12.32 -43.77 -6.80
N ARG A 78 12.73 -42.51 -6.52
CA ARG A 78 12.95 -42.03 -5.15
C ARG A 78 11.69 -41.48 -4.49
N LEU A 79 10.77 -40.91 -5.26
CA LEU A 79 9.52 -40.27 -4.79
C LEU A 79 8.27 -41.12 -5.01
N ALA A 80 8.32 -42.08 -5.92
CA ALA A 80 7.24 -42.99 -6.20
C ALA A 80 7.03 -43.85 -4.96
N PRO A 81 5.78 -43.98 -4.52
CA PRO A 81 5.50 -44.82 -3.41
C PRO A 81 5.77 -46.25 -3.85
N THR A 82 6.37 -47.03 -2.95
CA THR A 82 6.56 -48.48 -3.11
C THR A 82 5.27 -49.25 -3.43
N THR A 83 4.11 -48.63 -3.27
CA THR A 83 2.77 -49.14 -3.56
C THR A 83 1.94 -48.01 -4.16
N THR A 84 1.16 -48.28 -5.21
CA THR A 84 0.25 -47.31 -5.84
C THR A 84 -0.64 -46.66 -4.77
N PRO A 85 -0.57 -45.34 -4.58
CA PRO A 85 -1.25 -44.69 -3.47
C PRO A 85 -2.74 -44.55 -3.85
N THR A 86 -3.63 -44.98 -2.96
CA THR A 86 -5.09 -44.83 -3.15
C THR A 86 -5.59 -43.42 -2.81
N THR A 87 -4.70 -42.57 -2.30
CA THR A 87 -4.97 -41.17 -1.93
C THR A 87 -3.79 -40.30 -2.35
N PRO A 88 -4.01 -38.99 -2.61
CA PRO A 88 -2.91 -38.06 -2.81
C PRO A 88 -1.94 -38.12 -1.62
N TYR A 89 -0.63 -38.05 -1.89
CA TYR A 89 0.43 -38.05 -0.88
C TYR A 89 1.40 -36.91 -1.16
N VAL A 90 1.97 -36.34 -0.10
CA VAL A 90 2.93 -35.23 -0.19
C VAL A 90 4.30 -35.69 0.32
N VAL A 91 5.34 -35.36 -0.43
CA VAL A 91 6.73 -35.65 -0.04
C VAL A 91 7.38 -34.36 0.43
N TYR A 92 7.93 -34.40 1.64
CA TYR A 92 8.69 -33.29 2.21
C TYR A 92 10.18 -33.52 1.96
N LEU A 93 10.88 -32.46 1.56
CA LEU A 93 12.34 -32.44 1.51
C LEU A 93 12.85 -31.98 2.88
N ASP A 94 13.56 -32.86 3.58
CA ASP A 94 14.19 -32.54 4.85
C ASP A 94 15.72 -32.69 4.77
N ALA A 95 16.45 -31.89 5.55
CA ALA A 95 17.88 -32.01 5.74
C ALA A 95 18.14 -32.81 7.01
N ALA A 96 18.49 -34.09 6.87
CA ALA A 96 18.84 -34.94 7.99
C ALA A 96 20.06 -34.36 8.74
N ASN A 97 19.84 -33.90 9.98
CA ASN A 97 20.85 -33.50 10.96
C ASN A 97 21.90 -32.48 10.48
N SER A 98 21.65 -31.19 10.75
CA SER A 98 22.59 -30.05 10.86
C SER A 98 23.64 -29.81 9.76
N SER A 99 23.73 -30.65 8.74
CA SER A 99 24.59 -30.51 7.57
C SER A 99 23.71 -30.30 6.34
N LEU A 100 23.66 -29.05 5.86
CA LEU A 100 22.90 -28.60 4.69
C LEU A 100 23.33 -29.24 3.35
N THR A 101 24.18 -30.27 3.38
CA THR A 101 24.86 -30.83 2.22
C THR A 101 24.16 -32.05 1.61
N LYS A 102 23.19 -32.69 2.31
CA LYS A 102 22.37 -33.77 1.75
C LYS A 102 20.92 -33.70 2.24
N ALA A 103 20.03 -33.16 1.40
CA ALA A 103 18.60 -33.36 1.58
C ALA A 103 18.28 -34.84 1.32
N THR A 104 17.80 -35.55 2.34
CA THR A 104 17.34 -36.94 2.19
C THR A 104 15.82 -36.89 2.27
N PRO A 105 15.08 -37.34 1.24
CA PRO A 105 13.63 -37.31 1.29
C PRO A 105 13.16 -38.16 2.47
N GLN A 106 12.54 -37.53 3.47
CA GLN A 106 11.98 -38.23 4.60
C GLN A 106 10.50 -38.49 4.33
N ARG A 107 10.14 -39.76 4.29
CA ARG A 107 8.79 -40.20 3.93
C ARG A 107 7.91 -40.11 5.18
N ILE A 108 7.12 -39.05 5.28
CA ILE A 108 6.09 -38.92 6.31
C ILE A 108 4.74 -39.06 5.61
N THR A 109 4.11 -40.22 5.76
CA THR A 109 2.77 -40.48 5.21
C THR A 109 1.74 -40.01 6.24
N VAL A 110 1.41 -38.73 6.22
CA VAL A 110 0.24 -38.21 6.97
C VAL A 110 -0.92 -38.08 5.98
N PRO A 111 -2.10 -38.63 6.26
CA PRO A 111 -3.28 -38.31 5.47
C PRO A 111 -3.54 -36.80 5.58
N ALA A 112 -3.33 -36.08 4.49
CA ALA A 112 -3.55 -34.65 4.41
C ALA A 112 -4.71 -34.39 3.43
N THR A 113 -5.77 -33.79 3.96
CA THR A 113 -6.91 -33.37 3.15
C THR A 113 -6.65 -31.95 2.68
N TYR A 114 -6.37 -31.78 1.39
CA TYR A 114 -6.18 -30.46 0.79
C TYR A 114 -7.51 -29.98 0.22
N SER A 115 -8.00 -28.82 0.68
CA SER A 115 -9.02 -28.07 -0.05
C SER A 115 -8.34 -26.90 -0.76
N VAL A 116 -8.18 -27.01 -2.07
CA VAL A 116 -7.72 -25.91 -2.93
C VAL A 116 -8.96 -25.22 -3.49
N THR A 117 -9.04 -23.91 -3.28
CA THR A 117 -10.16 -23.08 -3.74
C THR A 117 -9.63 -22.01 -4.69
N ILE A 118 -10.04 -22.04 -5.95
CA ILE A 118 -9.66 -21.06 -6.98
C ILE A 118 -10.92 -20.26 -7.35
N GLY A 119 -10.92 -18.96 -7.07
CA GLY A 119 -12.02 -18.07 -7.40
C GLY A 119 -11.71 -17.26 -8.65
N PHE A 120 -12.57 -17.36 -9.68
CA PHE A 120 -12.58 -16.44 -10.82
C PHE A 120 -13.67 -15.39 -10.60
N THR A 121 -13.33 -14.30 -9.92
CA THR A 121 -14.21 -13.13 -9.76
C THR A 121 -13.63 -11.92 -10.49
N PHE A 122 -13.61 -12.01 -11.81
CA PHE A 122 -13.55 -10.86 -12.73
C PHE A 122 -14.71 -11.02 -13.72
N PRO A 123 -15.28 -9.94 -14.30
CA PRO A 123 -16.35 -10.07 -15.27
C PRO A 123 -15.87 -10.96 -16.42
N TYR A 124 -16.41 -12.19 -16.46
CA TYR A 124 -16.14 -13.17 -17.48
C TYR A 124 -16.99 -12.81 -18.69
N GLU A 125 -16.39 -12.14 -19.67
CA GLU A 125 -16.97 -12.02 -21.00
C GLU A 125 -16.94 -13.41 -21.65
N TRP A 126 -18.10 -13.92 -22.07
CA TRP A 126 -18.29 -15.25 -22.68
C TRP A 126 -17.74 -15.32 -24.12
N ASP A 127 -16.60 -14.70 -24.38
CA ASP A 127 -15.93 -14.89 -25.67
C ASP A 127 -15.20 -16.23 -25.69
N THR A 128 -15.15 -16.85 -26.87
CA THR A 128 -14.35 -18.05 -27.12
C THR A 128 -12.90 -17.78 -26.70
N PHE A 129 -12.37 -18.61 -25.80
CA PHE A 129 -10.98 -18.58 -25.37
C PHE A 129 -10.07 -18.57 -26.60
N GLN A 130 -9.50 -17.41 -26.92
CA GLN A 130 -8.49 -17.32 -27.96
C GLN A 130 -7.20 -17.86 -27.37
N PHE A 131 -6.66 -18.91 -27.98
CA PHE A 131 -5.30 -19.35 -27.69
C PHE A 131 -4.35 -18.19 -27.99
N VAL A 132 -3.79 -17.60 -26.93
CA VAL A 132 -2.69 -16.65 -27.06
C VAL A 132 -1.44 -17.48 -27.32
N THR A 133 -0.95 -17.47 -28.55
CA THR A 133 0.42 -17.89 -28.84
C THR A 133 1.36 -16.88 -28.16
N LEU A 134 2.02 -17.31 -27.07
CA LEU A 134 3.09 -16.53 -26.46
C LEU A 134 4.30 -16.56 -27.41
N ASP A 135 4.33 -15.65 -28.36
CA ASP A 135 5.49 -15.45 -29.24
C ASP A 135 6.67 -14.76 -28.50
N ASP A 136 6.42 -14.23 -27.31
CA ASP A 136 7.41 -13.67 -26.40
C ASP A 136 7.21 -14.18 -24.97
N LEU A 137 8.32 -14.38 -24.24
CA LEU A 137 8.35 -14.73 -22.81
C LEU A 137 7.89 -13.52 -21.99
N ILE A 138 6.61 -13.15 -22.09
CA ILE A 138 6.01 -12.14 -21.23
C ILE A 138 6.02 -12.75 -19.82
N PRO A 139 6.71 -12.14 -18.84
CA PRO A 139 6.70 -12.65 -17.48
C PRO A 139 5.24 -12.79 -17.04
N PRO A 140 4.86 -13.86 -16.34
CA PRO A 140 3.52 -13.98 -15.82
C PRO A 140 3.25 -12.74 -14.96
N THR A 141 2.31 -11.90 -15.40
CA THR A 141 1.93 -10.68 -14.71
C THR A 141 0.55 -10.85 -14.11
N GLY A 142 0.35 -10.35 -12.90
CA GLY A 142 -0.96 -10.27 -12.28
C GLY A 142 -1.24 -8.88 -11.73
N THR A 143 -2.51 -8.62 -11.43
CA THR A 143 -2.96 -7.42 -10.76
C THR A 143 -3.72 -7.77 -9.51
N THR A 144 -3.49 -7.05 -8.43
CA THR A 144 -4.26 -7.16 -7.18
C THR A 144 -4.58 -5.78 -6.65
N GLY A 145 -5.83 -5.52 -6.26
CA GLY A 145 -6.22 -4.23 -5.73
C GLY A 145 -7.70 -3.93 -5.86
N ILE A 146 -8.03 -2.65 -5.76
CA ILE A 146 -9.39 -2.14 -5.79
C ILE A 146 -9.64 -1.28 -7.02
N TYR A 147 -10.84 -1.40 -7.57
CA TYR A 147 -11.30 -0.67 -8.74
C TYR A 147 -12.72 -0.14 -8.49
N HIS A 148 -12.99 1.05 -8.98
CA HIS A 148 -14.34 1.61 -9.08
C HIS A 148 -14.64 1.83 -10.57
N GLY A 149 -15.55 1.01 -11.11
CA GLY A 149 -15.85 0.94 -12.54
C GLY A 149 -14.80 0.18 -13.34
N SER A 150 -13.63 0.78 -13.60
CA SER A 150 -12.57 0.16 -14.41
C SER A 150 -11.15 0.59 -14.00
N PRO A 151 -10.10 -0.18 -14.35
CA PRO A 151 -8.70 0.20 -14.14
C PRO A 151 -8.31 1.55 -14.75
N THR A 152 -9.05 1.99 -15.77
CA THR A 152 -8.79 3.25 -16.47
C THR A 152 -9.49 4.46 -15.89
N VAL A 153 -10.49 4.28 -15.01
CA VAL A 153 -11.31 5.36 -14.45
C VAL A 153 -10.87 5.68 -13.03
N GLU A 154 -11.06 4.76 -12.10
CA GLU A 154 -10.74 4.94 -10.68
C GLU A 154 -10.19 3.62 -10.13
N ALA A 155 -8.89 3.60 -9.85
CA ALA A 155 -8.20 2.37 -9.54
C ALA A 155 -7.03 2.62 -8.58
N ASN A 156 -6.83 1.68 -7.66
CA ASN A 156 -5.65 1.63 -6.82
C ASN A 156 -5.24 0.17 -6.62
N PHE A 157 -4.23 -0.25 -7.37
CA PHE A 157 -3.88 -1.66 -7.50
C PHE A 157 -2.38 -1.84 -7.68
N GLY A 158 -1.86 -2.99 -7.27
CA GLY A 158 -0.51 -3.43 -7.55
C GLY A 158 -0.47 -4.30 -8.79
N PHE A 159 0.36 -3.92 -9.76
CA PHE A 159 0.90 -4.89 -10.70
C PHE A 159 1.98 -5.68 -9.98
N TYR A 160 1.96 -6.99 -10.15
CA TYR A 160 3.08 -7.83 -9.76
C TYR A 160 3.53 -8.66 -10.94
N TYR A 161 4.83 -8.82 -11.05
CA TYR A 161 5.44 -9.72 -12.02
C TYR A 161 6.53 -10.53 -11.33
N TRP A 162 6.72 -11.74 -11.84
CA TRP A 162 7.77 -12.62 -11.37
C TRP A 162 9.09 -12.18 -11.97
N ASP A 163 10.12 -12.04 -11.14
CA ASP A 163 11.47 -11.95 -11.69
C ASP A 163 11.89 -13.33 -12.16
N LEU A 164 12.14 -13.46 -13.45
CA LEU A 164 12.53 -14.70 -14.10
C LEU A 164 14.03 -14.63 -14.42
N PRO A 165 14.92 -15.03 -13.49
CA PRO A 165 16.35 -15.07 -13.79
C PRO A 165 16.60 -16.06 -14.93
N SER A 166 17.61 -15.77 -15.75
CA SER A 166 17.99 -16.62 -16.89
C SER A 166 18.37 -18.06 -16.51
N ASN A 167 18.75 -18.27 -15.24
CA ASN A 167 19.05 -19.59 -14.71
C ASN A 167 17.82 -20.18 -13.99
N PRO A 168 17.24 -21.29 -14.47
CA PRO A 168 16.06 -21.90 -13.85
C PRO A 168 16.32 -22.41 -12.43
N ILE A 169 17.57 -22.79 -12.11
CA ILE A 169 17.96 -23.20 -10.75
C ILE A 169 17.96 -21.99 -9.82
N ALA A 170 18.32 -20.81 -10.32
CA ALA A 170 18.24 -19.57 -9.54
C ALA A 170 16.78 -19.18 -9.26
N PHE A 171 15.88 -19.35 -10.24
CA PHE A 171 14.44 -19.13 -10.05
C PHE A 171 13.86 -20.06 -8.97
N LEU A 172 14.17 -21.36 -9.04
CA LEU A 172 13.69 -22.34 -8.04
C LEU A 172 14.31 -22.15 -6.65
N GLY A 173 15.49 -21.52 -6.60
CA GLY A 173 16.15 -21.18 -5.34
C GLY A 173 15.66 -19.91 -4.68
N ALA A 174 15.32 -18.91 -5.48
CA ALA A 174 14.82 -17.63 -5.02
C ALA A 174 13.71 -17.16 -5.96
N ILE A 175 12.48 -17.30 -5.49
CA ILE A 175 11.31 -16.72 -6.14
C ILE A 175 11.13 -15.32 -5.56
N GLN A 176 11.15 -14.31 -6.43
CA GLN A 176 10.88 -12.94 -6.03
C GLN A 176 9.77 -12.33 -6.87
N PHE A 177 8.89 -11.62 -6.18
CA PHE A 177 7.82 -10.84 -6.78
C PHE A 177 8.22 -9.38 -6.77
N VAL A 178 8.08 -8.72 -7.91
CA VAL A 178 8.24 -7.27 -7.96
C VAL A 178 6.86 -6.65 -8.04
N TYR A 179 6.54 -5.82 -7.06
CA TYR A 179 5.30 -5.05 -7.02
C TYR A 179 5.52 -3.62 -7.52
N VAL A 180 4.59 -3.16 -8.33
CA VAL A 180 4.46 -1.79 -8.80
C VAL A 180 3.05 -1.34 -8.49
N TYR A 181 2.91 -0.44 -7.52
CA TYR A 181 1.60 0.09 -7.16
C TYR A 181 1.22 1.21 -8.09
N VAL A 182 0.02 1.14 -8.63
CA VAL A 182 -0.54 2.09 -9.59
C VAL A 182 -1.81 2.67 -9.02
N ARG A 183 -1.90 4.00 -9.07
CA ARG A 183 -3.12 4.72 -8.72
C ARG A 183 -3.52 5.64 -9.84
N LYS A 184 -4.79 5.54 -10.23
CA LYS A 184 -5.43 6.38 -11.23
C LYS A 184 -6.78 6.85 -10.72
N ASP A 185 -7.08 8.13 -10.91
CA ASP A 185 -8.37 8.71 -10.54
C ASP A 185 -8.74 9.80 -11.55
N VAL A 186 -9.73 9.52 -12.40
CA VAL A 186 -10.24 10.49 -13.38
C VAL A 186 -10.84 11.70 -12.68
N TRP A 187 -11.45 11.57 -11.50
CA TRP A 187 -11.92 12.71 -10.71
C TRP A 187 -10.78 13.57 -10.14
N GLY A 188 -9.53 13.13 -10.31
CA GLY A 188 -8.34 13.91 -10.00
C GLY A 188 -8.31 15.31 -10.67
N TRP A 189 -8.96 15.51 -11.82
CA TRP A 189 -9.03 16.84 -12.46
C TRP A 189 -9.81 17.84 -11.59
N PHE A 190 -10.91 17.40 -10.98
CA PHE A 190 -11.73 18.26 -10.12
C PHE A 190 -10.91 18.69 -8.90
N ARG A 191 -10.22 17.73 -8.26
CA ARG A 191 -9.31 18.02 -7.13
C ARG A 191 -8.12 18.89 -7.54
N CYS A 192 -7.60 18.75 -8.77
CA CYS A 192 -6.59 19.65 -9.32
C CYS A 192 -7.11 21.09 -9.39
N CYS A 193 -8.33 21.29 -9.90
CA CYS A 193 -8.96 22.61 -9.96
C CYS A 193 -9.19 23.21 -8.57
N LEU A 194 -9.58 22.40 -7.58
CA LEU A 194 -9.73 22.83 -6.19
C LEU A 194 -8.39 23.31 -5.60
N GLY A 195 -7.32 22.54 -5.78
CA GLY A 195 -5.98 22.89 -5.31
C GLY A 195 -5.42 24.14 -5.98
N LEU A 196 -5.48 24.18 -7.31
CA LEU A 196 -4.96 25.28 -8.10
C LEU A 196 -5.74 26.58 -7.85
N GLY A 197 -7.06 26.54 -7.74
CA GLY A 197 -7.88 27.75 -7.54
C GLY A 197 -7.58 28.48 -6.22
N ILE A 198 -7.26 27.73 -5.15
CA ILE A 198 -6.92 28.29 -3.84
C ILE A 198 -5.46 28.71 -3.83
N GLY A 199 -4.54 27.83 -4.25
CA GLY A 199 -3.12 28.11 -4.33
C GLY A 199 -2.83 29.35 -5.18
N PHE A 200 -3.45 29.45 -6.35
CA PHE A 200 -3.33 30.61 -7.24
C PHE A 200 -3.79 31.90 -6.57
N ASN A 201 -4.94 31.89 -5.88
CA ASN A 201 -5.41 33.10 -5.24
C ASN A 201 -4.56 33.51 -4.03
N ILE A 202 -4.09 32.56 -3.23
CA ILE A 202 -3.15 32.84 -2.14
C ILE A 202 -1.86 33.41 -2.72
N ALA A 203 -1.35 32.86 -3.81
CA ALA A 203 -0.17 33.36 -4.50
C ALA A 203 -0.37 34.80 -5.00
N VAL A 204 -1.46 35.09 -5.70
CA VAL A 204 -1.79 36.44 -6.19
C VAL A 204 -1.93 37.43 -5.03
N ASN A 205 -2.68 37.08 -3.97
CA ASN A 205 -2.83 37.96 -2.82
C ASN A 205 -1.50 38.19 -2.10
N THR A 206 -0.64 37.17 -2.02
CA THR A 206 0.70 37.27 -1.44
C THR A 206 1.59 38.18 -2.29
N LEU A 207 1.54 38.05 -3.62
CA LEU A 207 2.28 38.89 -4.56
C LEU A 207 1.84 40.35 -4.46
N VAL A 208 0.54 40.62 -4.56
CA VAL A 208 -0.03 41.97 -4.42
C VAL A 208 0.37 42.57 -3.08
N SER A 209 0.28 41.77 -2.00
CA SER A 209 0.67 42.26 -0.69
C SER A 209 2.15 42.59 -0.60
N LEU A 210 3.02 41.78 -1.22
CA LEU A 210 4.47 42.04 -1.28
C LEU A 210 4.77 43.34 -2.03
N VAL A 211 4.08 43.59 -3.15
CA VAL A 211 4.18 44.87 -3.88
C VAL A 211 3.77 46.04 -3.00
N VAL A 212 2.67 45.92 -2.24
CA VAL A 212 2.23 46.94 -1.29
C VAL A 212 3.26 47.14 -0.17
N VAL A 213 3.82 46.08 0.40
CA VAL A 213 4.87 46.18 1.44
C VAL A 213 6.08 46.95 0.91
N VAL A 214 6.55 46.63 -0.30
CA VAL A 214 7.69 47.32 -0.94
C VAL A 214 7.36 48.79 -1.18
N ASN A 215 6.16 49.11 -1.65
CA ASN A 215 5.75 50.49 -1.90
C ASN A 215 5.63 51.31 -0.61
N VAL A 216 5.01 50.75 0.42
CA VAL A 216 4.89 51.40 1.75
C VAL A 216 6.25 51.58 2.40
N TRP A 217 7.15 50.60 2.26
CA TRP A 217 8.52 50.74 2.77
C TRP A 217 9.28 51.86 2.07
N ARG A 218 9.14 51.99 0.74
CA ARG A 218 9.74 53.09 -0.03
C ARG A 218 9.20 54.46 0.38
N SER A 219 7.89 54.57 0.60
CA SER A 219 7.22 55.84 0.94
C SER A 219 7.44 56.27 2.39
N SER A 220 7.22 55.37 3.36
CA SER A 220 7.08 55.75 4.77
C SER A 220 8.12 55.12 5.69
N ARG A 221 9.06 54.32 5.15
CA ARG A 221 10.07 53.55 5.91
C ARG A 221 9.49 52.68 7.04
N SER A 222 8.19 52.38 6.97
CA SER A 222 7.49 51.53 7.93
C SER A 222 7.20 50.17 7.30
N VAL A 223 7.47 49.10 8.04
CA VAL A 223 7.20 47.73 7.60
C VAL A 223 5.73 47.41 7.89
N TRP A 224 4.91 47.39 6.85
CA TRP A 224 3.53 46.94 6.93
C TRP A 224 3.43 45.48 6.48
N ILE A 225 2.85 44.61 7.32
CA ILE A 225 2.59 43.21 6.98
C ILE A 225 1.09 43.05 6.71
N PRO A 226 0.69 42.51 5.54
CA PRO A 226 -0.69 42.26 5.17
C PRO A 226 -1.35 41.22 6.06
N ASP A 227 -2.67 41.32 6.21
CA ASP A 227 -3.47 40.25 6.80
C ASP A 227 -4.09 39.38 5.70
N ALA A 228 -3.47 38.21 5.44
CA ALA A 228 -3.97 37.25 4.45
C ALA A 228 -5.12 36.36 5.00
N TYR A 229 -5.44 36.46 6.29
CA TYR A 229 -6.30 35.49 6.95
C TYR A 229 -7.74 35.43 6.44
N PRO A 230 -8.47 36.56 6.26
CA PRO A 230 -9.87 36.51 5.83
C PRO A 230 -10.04 35.89 4.44
N ALA A 231 -9.05 36.10 3.55
CA ALA A 231 -9.06 35.53 2.21
C ALA A 231 -8.87 34.01 2.23
N ILE A 232 -7.98 33.51 3.09
CA ILE A 232 -7.71 32.08 3.25
C ILE A 232 -8.92 31.37 3.89
N GLN A 233 -9.55 31.97 4.91
CA GLN A 233 -10.69 31.36 5.61
C GLN A 233 -11.87 31.05 4.69
N ARG A 234 -12.34 32.05 3.94
CA ARG A 234 -13.51 31.88 3.06
C ARG A 234 -13.29 30.78 2.03
N ARG A 235 -12.05 30.67 1.54
CA ARG A 235 -11.65 29.67 0.56
C ARG A 235 -11.47 28.29 1.17
N ALA A 236 -10.93 28.18 2.37
CA ALA A 236 -10.86 26.91 3.10
C ALA A 236 -12.26 26.31 3.31
N CYS A 237 -13.25 27.14 3.67
CA CYS A 237 -14.65 26.69 3.78
C CYS A 237 -15.23 26.26 2.43
N LEU A 238 -15.05 27.05 1.37
CA LEU A 238 -15.50 26.68 0.03
C LEU A 238 -14.89 25.34 -0.39
N ARG A 239 -13.58 25.14 -0.15
CA ARG A 239 -12.89 23.89 -0.46
C ARG A 239 -13.47 22.71 0.32
N ALA A 240 -13.66 22.86 1.63
CA ALA A 240 -14.20 21.80 2.45
C ALA A 240 -15.60 21.38 1.98
N ILE A 241 -16.42 22.34 1.56
CA ILE A 241 -17.74 22.06 0.95
C ILE A 241 -17.58 21.34 -0.39
N LEU A 242 -16.73 21.84 -1.29
CA LEU A 242 -16.51 21.22 -2.61
C LEU A 242 -15.90 19.82 -2.50
N LEU A 243 -15.04 19.59 -1.52
CA LEU A 243 -14.47 18.27 -1.21
C LEU A 243 -15.55 17.32 -0.65
N LEU A 244 -16.48 17.84 0.16
CA LEU A 244 -17.63 17.03 0.60
C LEU A 244 -18.53 16.66 -0.58
N VAL A 245 -18.76 17.60 -1.51
CA VAL A 245 -19.50 17.32 -2.76
C VAL A 245 -18.76 16.27 -3.59
N ASP A 246 -17.44 16.39 -3.75
CA ASP A 246 -16.59 15.39 -4.44
C ASP A 246 -16.79 14.01 -3.80
N CYS A 247 -16.64 13.90 -2.48
CA CYS A 247 -16.84 12.64 -1.75
C CYS A 247 -18.24 12.07 -1.97
N VAL A 248 -19.31 12.88 -2.00
CA VAL A 248 -20.67 12.39 -2.24
C VAL A 248 -20.85 11.92 -3.68
N VAL A 249 -20.35 12.67 -4.66
CA VAL A 249 -20.48 12.34 -6.09
C VAL A 249 -19.67 11.10 -6.46
N THR A 250 -18.51 10.90 -5.85
CA THR A 250 -17.65 9.73 -6.11
C THR A 250 -17.93 8.57 -5.14
N ASN A 251 -19.11 8.49 -4.53
CA ASN A 251 -19.50 7.41 -3.59
C ASN A 251 -18.45 7.13 -2.50
N TRP A 252 -17.84 8.18 -1.97
CA TRP A 252 -16.78 8.12 -0.95
C TRP A 252 -15.52 7.37 -1.35
N TRP A 253 -15.26 7.17 -2.65
CA TRP A 253 -14.09 6.45 -3.19
C TRP A 253 -12.76 6.90 -2.55
N TYR A 254 -12.54 8.20 -2.42
CA TYR A 254 -11.33 8.75 -1.81
C TYR A 254 -11.17 8.34 -0.34
N THR A 255 -12.22 8.51 0.46
CA THR A 255 -12.23 8.14 1.89
C THR A 255 -12.09 6.63 2.07
N TYR A 256 -12.75 5.85 1.22
CA TYR A 256 -12.63 4.39 1.20
C TYR A 256 -11.19 3.96 0.90
N THR A 257 -10.57 4.52 -0.15
CA THR A 257 -9.19 4.23 -0.53
C THR A 257 -8.22 4.61 0.59
N PHE A 258 -8.43 5.74 1.27
CA PHE A 258 -7.64 6.13 2.44
C PHE A 258 -7.80 5.13 3.58
N ALA A 259 -9.03 4.76 3.94
CA ALA A 259 -9.31 3.82 5.02
C ALA A 259 -8.71 2.43 4.74
N LEU A 260 -8.83 1.95 3.50
CA LEU A 260 -8.27 0.67 3.06
C LEU A 260 -6.74 0.69 3.11
N ASN A 261 -6.10 1.77 2.67
CA ASN A 261 -4.65 1.96 2.82
C ASN A 261 -4.20 1.95 4.28
N GLN A 262 -4.92 2.65 5.16
CA GLN A 262 -4.61 2.65 6.58
C GLN A 262 -4.84 1.28 7.22
N GLY A 263 -5.83 0.52 6.75
CA GLY A 263 -6.08 -0.87 7.13
C GLY A 263 -4.91 -1.77 6.70
N GLY A 264 -4.58 -1.76 5.41
CA GLY A 264 -3.47 -2.55 4.85
C GLY A 264 -2.13 -2.23 5.52
N PHE A 265 -1.85 -0.95 5.75
CA PHE A 265 -0.66 -0.52 6.49
C PHE A 265 -0.63 -1.04 7.94
N ARG A 266 -1.78 -1.21 8.60
CA ARG A 266 -1.85 -1.73 9.98
C ARG A 266 -1.72 -3.25 10.06
N THR A 267 -2.22 -3.95 9.04
CA THR A 267 -2.23 -5.41 8.99
C THR A 267 -1.00 -5.99 8.28
N ASN A 268 -0.11 -5.15 7.71
CA ASN A 268 0.95 -5.55 6.78
C ASN A 268 0.41 -6.21 5.50
N TRP A 269 -0.81 -5.89 5.10
CA TRP A 269 -1.35 -6.37 3.83
C TRP A 269 -0.91 -5.45 2.70
N VAL A 270 -0.71 -6.05 1.52
CA VAL A 270 -0.21 -5.43 0.28
C VAL A 270 -0.69 -3.98 0.14
N SER A 271 0.28 -3.08 0.12
CA SER A 271 0.05 -1.64 0.28
C SER A 271 -0.32 -1.02 -1.05
N THR A 272 -1.58 -0.64 -1.25
CA THR A 272 -1.93 0.17 -2.43
C THR A 272 -1.17 1.52 -2.42
N LEU A 273 -1.09 2.22 -3.56
CA LEU A 273 -0.29 3.45 -3.63
C LEU A 273 -0.96 4.57 -2.84
N PHE A 274 -0.26 5.06 -1.81
CA PHE A 274 -0.73 6.12 -0.94
C PHE A 274 0.06 7.42 -1.17
N LEU A 275 -0.66 8.54 -1.33
CA LEU A 275 -0.07 9.87 -1.47
C LEU A 275 -0.47 10.71 -0.26
N ASP A 276 0.44 10.78 0.71
CA ASP A 276 0.27 11.50 1.98
C ASP A 276 -0.05 12.99 1.78
N GLU A 277 0.46 13.59 0.70
CA GLU A 277 0.32 15.01 0.43
C GLU A 277 -1.14 15.44 0.27
N ILE A 278 -1.95 14.60 -0.40
CA ILE A 278 -3.35 14.89 -0.68
C ILE A 278 -4.14 14.93 0.63
N VAL A 279 -3.99 13.89 1.46
CA VAL A 279 -4.70 13.77 2.74
C VAL A 279 -4.28 14.87 3.72
N ARG A 280 -3.00 15.23 3.73
CA ARG A 280 -2.49 16.31 4.59
C ARG A 280 -3.11 17.66 4.24
N ALA A 281 -3.19 18.04 2.96
CA ALA A 281 -3.76 19.33 2.60
C ALA A 281 -5.27 19.36 2.80
N ASP A 282 -5.97 18.30 2.42
CA ASP A 282 -7.42 18.23 2.61
C ASP A 282 -7.79 18.22 4.10
N GLY A 283 -7.04 17.46 4.92
CA GLY A 283 -7.19 17.47 6.37
C GLY A 283 -6.93 18.85 6.99
N LEU A 284 -5.93 19.59 6.52
CA LEU A 284 -5.67 20.96 6.96
C LEU A 284 -6.85 21.89 6.62
N MET A 285 -7.41 21.76 5.43
CA MET A 285 -8.52 22.60 4.96
C MET A 285 -9.83 22.31 5.70
N ILE A 286 -10.13 21.03 5.93
CA ILE A 286 -11.26 20.60 6.75
C ILE A 286 -11.09 21.13 8.18
N CYS A 287 -9.89 20.99 8.77
CA CYS A 287 -9.60 21.52 10.10
C CYS A 287 -9.83 23.04 10.17
N LEU A 288 -9.29 23.80 9.21
CA LEU A 288 -9.50 25.24 9.12
C LEU A 288 -10.99 25.61 8.98
N ALA A 289 -11.75 24.88 8.15
CA ALA A 289 -13.16 25.14 7.94
C ALA A 289 -14.01 24.86 9.20
N ILE A 290 -13.76 23.74 9.88
CA ILE A 290 -14.46 23.37 11.12
C ILE A 290 -14.16 24.39 12.22
N VAL A 291 -12.88 24.69 12.45
CA VAL A 291 -12.45 25.63 13.49
C VAL A 291 -13.00 27.03 13.20
N TYR A 292 -13.04 27.45 11.93
CA TYR A 292 -13.67 28.71 11.55
C TYR A 292 -15.18 28.72 11.81
N GLY A 293 -15.89 27.65 11.44
CA GLY A 293 -17.31 27.51 11.72
C GLY A 293 -17.61 27.59 13.21
N ALA A 294 -16.83 26.87 14.03
CA ALA A 294 -16.93 26.91 15.49
C ALA A 294 -16.62 28.30 16.06
N ALA A 295 -15.57 28.97 15.58
CA ALA A 295 -15.22 30.32 16.02
C ALA A 295 -16.30 31.34 15.68
N LYS A 296 -16.92 31.22 14.50
CA LYS A 296 -18.06 32.06 14.09
C LYS A 296 -19.28 31.83 14.98
N LEU A 297 -19.58 30.57 15.31
CA LEU A 297 -20.67 30.20 16.21
C LEU A 297 -20.46 30.78 17.63
N LEU A 298 -19.24 30.65 18.15
CA LEU A 298 -18.85 31.16 19.47
C LEU A 298 -18.53 32.66 19.50
N ARG A 299 -18.58 33.34 18.34
CA ARG A 299 -18.20 34.75 18.17
C ARG A 299 -16.77 35.07 18.63
N VAL A 300 -15.85 34.10 18.54
CA VAL A 300 -14.43 34.24 18.91
C VAL A 300 -13.58 34.54 17.67
N ARG A 301 -12.60 35.44 17.80
CA ARG A 301 -11.60 35.69 16.76
C ARG A 301 -10.38 34.80 16.96
N LEU A 302 -10.28 33.73 16.17
CA LEU A 302 -9.06 32.92 16.08
C LEU A 302 -8.08 33.51 15.08
N LYS A 303 -6.78 33.26 15.28
CA LYS A 303 -5.72 33.68 14.35
C LYS A 303 -5.25 32.48 13.53
N LEU A 304 -4.99 32.67 12.24
CA LEU A 304 -4.58 31.58 11.32
C LEU A 304 -3.47 30.70 11.87
N PHE A 305 -2.41 31.34 12.36
CA PHE A 305 -1.20 30.66 12.75
C PHE A 305 -1.40 29.71 13.92
N VAL A 306 -2.37 29.99 14.81
CA VAL A 306 -2.68 29.12 15.94
C VAL A 306 -3.23 27.79 15.43
N ILE A 307 -4.16 27.85 14.47
CA ILE A 307 -4.79 26.65 13.90
C ILE A 307 -3.77 25.84 13.11
N VAL A 308 -2.98 26.49 12.26
CA VAL A 308 -1.94 25.83 11.48
C VAL A 308 -0.86 25.23 12.38
N ALA A 309 -0.44 25.93 13.44
CA ALA A 309 0.54 25.41 14.39
C ALA A 309 0.01 24.18 15.13
N ILE A 310 -1.23 24.21 15.62
CA ILE A 310 -1.87 23.04 16.26
C ILE A 310 -1.92 21.86 15.29
N TYR A 311 -2.34 22.09 14.05
CA TYR A 311 -2.40 21.04 13.03
C TYR A 311 -1.01 20.43 12.76
N VAL A 312 0.01 21.26 12.57
CA VAL A 312 1.38 20.79 12.32
C VAL A 312 1.95 20.03 13.52
N VAL A 313 1.73 20.51 14.74
CA VAL A 313 2.18 19.82 15.96
C VAL A 313 1.48 18.46 16.09
N LEU A 314 0.17 18.39 15.85
CA LEU A 314 -0.57 17.13 15.87
C LEU A 314 -0.06 16.17 14.80
N LEU A 315 0.20 16.66 13.59
CA LEU A 315 0.75 15.87 12.50
C LEU A 315 2.15 15.34 12.83
N LEU A 316 3.04 16.17 13.39
CA LEU A 316 4.37 15.75 13.80
C LEU A 316 4.30 14.72 14.93
N ALA A 317 3.39 14.90 15.89
CA ALA A 317 3.17 13.96 16.97
C ALA A 317 2.64 12.60 16.47
N THR A 318 1.75 12.58 15.47
CA THR A 318 1.26 11.32 14.89
C THR A 318 2.35 10.60 14.11
N VAL A 319 3.13 11.32 13.31
CA VAL A 319 4.27 10.76 12.56
C VAL A 319 5.33 10.19 13.52
N ALA A 320 5.70 10.94 14.56
CA ALA A 320 6.64 10.46 15.58
C ALA A 320 6.12 9.21 16.31
N ARG A 321 4.83 9.21 16.68
CA ARG A 321 4.19 8.06 17.33
C ARG A 321 4.16 6.83 16.43
N GLN A 322 3.91 7.01 15.13
CA GLN A 322 3.98 5.92 14.16
C GLN A 322 5.42 5.38 14.09
N SER A 323 6.42 6.23 13.92
CA SER A 323 7.84 5.80 13.86
C SER A 323 8.28 4.98 15.08
N ILE A 324 7.89 5.39 16.30
CA ILE A 324 8.25 4.67 17.54
C ILE A 324 7.51 3.32 17.66
N ARG A 325 6.22 3.29 17.27
CA ARG A 325 5.47 2.01 17.27
C ARG A 325 6.05 1.03 16.27
N TRP A 326 6.56 1.50 15.13
CA TRP A 326 7.17 0.66 14.12
C TRP A 326 8.53 0.10 14.54
N SER A 327 9.41 0.91 15.13
CA SER A 327 10.68 0.38 15.66
C SER A 327 10.43 -0.70 16.72
N SER A 328 9.39 -0.52 17.55
CA SER A 328 8.98 -1.51 18.55
C SER A 328 8.33 -2.77 17.97
N ARG A 329 7.62 -2.67 16.82
CA ARG A 329 7.02 -3.83 16.14
C ARG A 329 8.04 -4.61 15.31
N TYR A 330 8.96 -3.94 14.62
CA TYR A 330 10.07 -4.63 13.95
C TYR A 330 10.93 -5.44 14.94
N LEU A 331 11.09 -4.94 16.16
CA LEU A 331 11.76 -5.70 17.24
C LEU A 331 10.92 -6.88 17.78
N ARG A 332 9.59 -6.87 17.64
CA ARG A 332 8.71 -7.98 18.05
C ARG A 332 8.40 -8.98 16.95
N PHE A 333 8.49 -8.60 15.67
CA PHE A 333 8.42 -9.56 14.56
C PHE A 333 9.65 -10.48 14.50
N ASN A 334 10.74 -10.14 15.20
CA ASN A 334 11.87 -11.04 15.47
C ASN A 334 11.63 -11.99 16.66
N ALA A 335 10.47 -11.94 17.32
CA ALA A 335 10.08 -12.85 18.39
C ALA A 335 8.66 -13.37 18.12
N LEU A 336 8.52 -14.17 17.06
CA LEU A 336 7.40 -15.11 16.95
C LEU A 336 7.58 -16.12 18.09
N THR A 337 6.81 -15.95 19.17
CA THR A 337 6.58 -17.01 20.16
C THR A 337 5.50 -17.94 19.63
N ASP A 338 5.68 -19.25 19.84
CA ASP A 338 4.90 -20.40 19.34
C ASP A 338 3.38 -20.42 19.66
N LEU A 339 2.78 -19.32 20.14
CA LEU A 339 1.41 -19.29 20.67
C LEU A 339 0.43 -18.34 19.96
N ASN A 340 0.83 -17.61 18.91
CA ASN A 340 -0.09 -16.75 18.17
C ASN A 340 -0.58 -17.45 16.90
N THR A 341 -1.73 -18.11 16.98
CA THR A 341 -2.41 -18.76 15.86
C THR A 341 -2.98 -17.69 14.91
N VAL A 342 -2.60 -17.74 13.63
CA VAL A 342 -2.77 -16.67 12.63
C VAL A 342 -4.12 -16.72 11.89
N ASN A 343 -5.09 -17.52 12.37
CA ASN A 343 -6.29 -17.90 11.61
C ASN A 343 -7.57 -17.08 11.89
N THR A 344 -7.56 -15.75 11.82
CA THR A 344 -8.82 -14.97 11.82
C THR A 344 -8.98 -13.92 10.72
N HIS A 345 -8.14 -13.90 9.68
CA HIS A 345 -8.21 -12.82 8.69
C HIS A 345 -8.36 -13.23 7.22
N ILE A 346 -8.47 -14.52 6.88
CA ILE A 346 -8.45 -14.98 5.49
C ILE A 346 -9.63 -15.92 5.17
N GLU A 347 -10.88 -15.49 5.32
CA GLU A 347 -12.00 -16.25 4.74
C GLU A 347 -13.14 -15.33 4.26
N SER A 348 -13.24 -15.14 2.94
CA SER A 348 -14.52 -15.18 2.20
C SER A 348 -14.26 -15.02 0.69
N SER A 349 -14.55 -16.06 -0.10
CA SER A 349 -15.48 -16.03 -1.26
C SER A 349 -15.26 -17.16 -2.30
N VAL A 350 -16.29 -18.03 -2.40
CA VAL A 350 -16.81 -18.83 -3.55
C VAL A 350 -16.11 -20.13 -3.98
N SER A 351 -16.94 -21.12 -4.34
CA SER A 351 -16.74 -22.58 -4.33
C SER A 351 -16.71 -23.24 -5.72
N LEU A 352 -15.78 -24.19 -5.98
CA LEU A 352 -15.96 -25.50 -6.63
C LEU A 352 -14.60 -26.23 -6.85
N VAL A 353 -14.63 -27.57 -6.95
CA VAL A 353 -13.48 -28.50 -6.88
C VAL A 353 -13.09 -29.00 -8.28
N VAL A 354 -11.79 -29.13 -8.55
CA VAL A 354 -11.24 -29.94 -9.65
C VAL A 354 -10.32 -31.01 -9.04
N SER A 355 -10.48 -32.26 -9.46
CA SER A 355 -9.61 -33.39 -9.10
C SER A 355 -8.40 -33.46 -10.06
N ASP A 356 -7.25 -33.87 -9.51
CA ASP A 356 -5.95 -34.14 -10.18
C ASP A 356 -5.07 -32.92 -10.53
N ILE A 357 -4.41 -32.35 -9.52
CA ILE A 357 -3.28 -31.42 -9.70
C ILE A 357 -2.06 -31.97 -8.96
N SER A 358 -0.96 -32.15 -9.68
CA SER A 358 0.38 -32.38 -9.10
C SER A 358 1.14 -31.05 -9.11
N GLY A 359 1.58 -30.57 -7.95
CA GLY A 359 2.26 -29.28 -7.81
C GLY A 359 3.29 -29.29 -6.68
N PHE A 360 4.30 -28.43 -6.80
CA PHE A 360 5.26 -28.21 -5.74
C PHE A 360 4.65 -27.27 -4.70
N VAL A 361 4.59 -27.73 -3.46
CA VAL A 361 4.17 -26.94 -2.31
C VAL A 361 5.42 -26.62 -1.50
N ALA A 362 5.71 -25.33 -1.31
CA ALA A 362 6.63 -24.93 -0.25
C ALA A 362 5.79 -24.70 1.01
N SER A 363 6.08 -25.45 2.08
CA SER A 363 5.51 -25.13 3.38
C SER A 363 6.25 -23.90 3.92
N THR A 364 5.49 -22.88 4.33
CA THR A 364 6.01 -21.92 5.31
C THR A 364 6.15 -22.62 6.66
N ILE A 365 6.80 -21.99 7.63
CA ILE A 365 7.07 -22.53 8.99
C ILE A 365 5.78 -22.71 9.83
N ASP A 366 4.60 -22.57 9.22
CA ASP A 366 3.30 -22.65 9.89
C ASP A 366 2.86 -24.12 10.09
N CYS A 367 3.64 -24.85 10.89
CA CYS A 367 3.25 -26.15 11.43
C CYS A 367 2.60 -25.91 12.80
N GLU A 368 1.31 -26.21 12.93
CA GLU A 368 0.65 -26.29 14.24
C GLU A 368 0.65 -27.74 14.72
N THR A 369 0.79 -27.94 16.02
CA THR A 369 0.56 -29.24 16.65
C THR A 369 -0.89 -29.34 17.08
N ASN A 370 -1.60 -30.36 16.59
CA ASN A 370 -2.93 -30.73 17.09
C ASN A 370 -2.82 -31.04 18.61
N PRO A 371 -3.86 -30.93 19.45
CA PRO A 371 -3.90 -31.42 20.83
C PRO A 371 -3.23 -32.78 21.10
N ASP A 372 -3.18 -33.68 20.10
CA ASP A 372 -2.45 -34.95 20.17
C ASP A 372 -0.93 -34.85 19.87
N ASN A 373 -0.40 -33.63 19.80
CA ASN A 373 0.99 -33.29 19.48
C ASN A 373 1.47 -33.75 18.09
N ILE A 374 0.54 -33.96 17.15
CA ILE A 374 0.84 -34.30 15.77
C ILE A 374 1.01 -33.01 14.97
N PRO A 375 2.19 -32.75 14.37
CA PRO A 375 2.40 -31.57 13.56
C PRO A 375 1.61 -31.68 12.25
N PHE A 376 0.82 -30.66 11.93
CA PHE A 376 0.13 -30.53 10.65
C PHE A 376 0.40 -29.14 10.06
N VAL A 377 0.45 -29.06 8.73
CA VAL A 377 0.68 -27.81 8.00
C VAL A 377 -0.66 -27.09 7.85
N LEU A 378 -0.72 -25.82 8.27
CA LEU A 378 -1.90 -24.99 8.10
C LEU A 378 -2.21 -24.75 6.62
N LEU A 379 -3.50 -24.77 6.25
CA LEU A 379 -3.97 -24.58 4.87
C LEU A 379 -3.51 -23.23 4.27
N SER A 380 -3.33 -22.20 5.10
CA SER A 380 -2.84 -20.86 4.74
C SER A 380 -1.32 -20.78 4.52
N GLY A 381 -0.56 -21.80 4.95
CA GLY A 381 0.90 -21.90 4.77
C GLY A 381 1.31 -22.65 3.50
N VAL A 382 0.34 -23.23 2.78
CA VAL A 382 0.55 -23.92 1.50
C VAL A 382 0.42 -22.92 0.37
N TRP A 383 1.54 -22.34 -0.04
CA TRP A 383 1.60 -21.56 -1.27
C TRP A 383 1.89 -22.52 -2.44
N LEU A 384 0.95 -22.60 -3.38
CA LEU A 384 1.16 -23.34 -4.62
C LEU A 384 2.26 -22.60 -5.41
N LEU A 385 3.48 -23.15 -5.45
CA LEU A 385 4.63 -22.50 -6.10
C LEU A 385 4.53 -22.53 -7.64
N GLY A 386 3.60 -23.33 -8.16
CA GLY A 386 3.35 -23.55 -9.57
C GLY A 386 2.74 -24.93 -9.81
N PHE A 387 2.08 -25.09 -10.95
CA PHE A 387 1.67 -26.39 -11.49
C PHE A 387 2.69 -26.83 -12.54
N VAL A 388 3.05 -28.11 -12.56
CA VAL A 388 3.61 -28.74 -13.75
C VAL A 388 2.46 -29.51 -14.37
N VAL A 389 1.93 -29.03 -15.50
CA VAL A 389 1.02 -29.86 -16.30
C VAL A 389 1.88 -30.89 -17.01
N VAL A 390 2.05 -32.05 -16.38
CA VAL A 390 2.62 -33.22 -17.06
C VAL A 390 1.49 -33.83 -17.88
N ASN A 391 1.35 -33.38 -19.13
CA ASN A 391 0.48 -34.08 -20.07
C ASN A 391 1.25 -35.29 -20.61
N ASP A 392 1.17 -36.41 -19.91
CA ASP A 392 1.75 -37.69 -20.34
C ASP A 392 0.69 -38.59 -21.01
N GLN A 393 -0.17 -38.00 -21.84
CA GLN A 393 -0.89 -38.79 -22.83
C GLN A 393 -0.10 -38.79 -24.13
N ALA A 394 0.74 -39.81 -24.29
CA ALA A 394 1.03 -40.33 -25.61
C ALA A 394 -0.32 -40.68 -26.26
N ILE A 395 -0.74 -39.87 -27.23
CA ILE A 395 -1.76 -40.30 -28.19
C ILE A 395 -1.08 -41.43 -28.97
N ASN A 396 -1.38 -42.67 -28.57
CA ASN A 396 -1.08 -43.83 -29.38
C ASN A 396 -1.98 -43.74 -30.62
N ASP A 397 -1.39 -43.41 -31.76
CA ASP A 397 -1.93 -43.82 -33.06
C ASP A 397 -1.60 -45.30 -33.32
#